data_AF-A0A1M4M3L0-F1
#
_entry.id   AF-A0A1M4M3L0-F1
#
_cell.length_a   1.000
_cell.length_b   1.000
_cell.length_c   1.000
_cell.angle_alpha   90.00
_cell.angle_beta   90.00
_cell.angle_gamma   90.00
#
_symmetry.space_group_name_H-M   'P 1'
#
loop_
_entity.id
_entity.type
_entity.pdbx_description
1 polymer ?
#
loop_
_entity_poly.entity_id
_entity_poly.type
_entity_poly.pdbx_seq_one_letter_code
_entity_poly.pdbx_strand_id
1 'polypeptide(L)'
;MFNFKKNIALRLLFILVLAVVIFIPSSCTKKQEKPKLQTEEEKIPEKLKNMQEKNEDIIEQIEKILEEMKKPEEPKKLEQKEQQQQGQSSQQGSEDGGNKKGGSEGGSQPKTSEKSDEQEKQKTKEQKIEEMWTKVKKTSEEIHNSWGDYEILAIENGIKKQELTKFEETINKLTISIDKKKIEESLVYSNDITYDMAPFFDLYKGNHEGELMRLRYFIRQVLLYGMQGEWDKSEETITQAEESMNTARAKIKLEKEDQKLMEKLGLSIANMKTSIPMKNVELLKIKRDIVLKNVDEIKDKL
;
A
#
# COMPACT_ATOMS: atom_id res chain seq x y z
N MET A 1 2.34 -81.65 -54.74
CA MET A 1 1.37 -80.54 -54.96
C MET A 1 1.02 -79.74 -53.68
N PHE A 2 1.66 -79.98 -52.53
CA PHE A 2 1.31 -79.35 -51.24
C PHE A 2 2.13 -78.08 -50.91
N ASN A 3 3.38 -77.96 -51.41
CA ASN A 3 4.26 -76.82 -51.12
C ASN A 3 3.98 -75.55 -51.97
N PHE A 4 3.23 -75.67 -53.07
CA PHE A 4 2.94 -74.52 -53.94
C PHE A 4 1.83 -73.61 -53.38
N LYS A 5 0.79 -74.21 -52.78
CA LYS A 5 -0.32 -73.47 -52.14
C LYS A 5 0.12 -72.71 -50.88
N LYS A 6 1.06 -73.27 -50.11
CA LYS A 6 1.58 -72.64 -48.88
C LYS A 6 2.37 -71.36 -49.17
N ASN A 7 3.13 -71.33 -50.27
CA ASN A 7 3.91 -70.15 -50.69
C ASN A 7 3.02 -69.05 -51.29
N ILE A 8 1.90 -69.41 -51.93
CA ILE A 8 0.91 -68.45 -52.43
C ILE A 8 0.13 -67.83 -51.26
N ALA A 9 -0.30 -68.64 -50.29
CA ALA A 9 -0.97 -68.15 -49.09
C ALA A 9 -0.07 -67.22 -48.26
N LEU A 10 1.23 -67.54 -48.14
CA LEU A 10 2.19 -66.70 -47.43
C LEU A 10 2.47 -65.38 -48.15
N ARG A 11 2.49 -65.38 -49.50
CA ARG A 11 2.63 -64.15 -50.31
C ARG A 11 1.37 -63.28 -50.25
N LEU A 12 0.19 -63.88 -50.27
CA LEU A 12 -1.08 -63.14 -50.11
C LEU A 12 -1.22 -62.54 -48.72
N LEU A 13 -0.79 -63.27 -47.67
CA LEU A 13 -0.73 -62.74 -46.30
C LEU A 13 0.23 -61.55 -46.20
N PHE A 14 1.40 -61.63 -46.85
CA PHE A 14 2.40 -60.56 -46.84
C PHE A 14 1.91 -59.30 -47.58
N ILE A 15 1.20 -59.46 -48.70
CA ILE A 15 0.58 -58.35 -49.45
C ILE A 15 -0.56 -57.72 -48.65
N LEU A 16 -1.35 -58.51 -47.92
CA LEU A 16 -2.43 -58.02 -47.08
C LEU A 16 -1.90 -57.23 -45.86
N VAL A 17 -0.79 -57.67 -45.25
CA VAL A 17 -0.12 -56.91 -44.18
C VAL A 17 0.48 -55.61 -44.71
N LEU A 18 1.08 -55.62 -45.90
CA LEU A 18 1.61 -54.41 -46.55
C LEU A 18 0.52 -53.40 -46.93
N ALA A 19 -0.67 -53.87 -47.33
CA ALA A 19 -1.80 -53.00 -47.64
C ALA A 19 -2.41 -52.33 -46.39
N VAL A 20 -2.32 -52.96 -45.23
CA VAL A 20 -2.83 -52.41 -43.94
C VAL A 20 -1.90 -51.32 -43.39
N VAL A 21 -0.60 -51.36 -43.69
CA VAL A 21 0.38 -50.36 -43.21
C VAL A 21 0.29 -49.02 -43.95
N ILE A 22 -0.36 -48.98 -45.13
CA ILE A 22 -0.49 -47.76 -45.95
C ILE A 22 -1.69 -46.88 -45.52
N PHE A 23 -2.56 -47.39 -44.64
CA PHE A 23 -3.71 -46.65 -44.08
C PHE A 23 -3.48 -46.12 -42.66
N ILE A 24 -2.28 -45.65 -42.35
CA ILE A 24 -2.11 -44.77 -41.18
C ILE A 24 -2.52 -43.37 -41.62
N PRO A 25 -3.67 -42.81 -41.16
CA PRO A 25 -3.94 -41.41 -41.40
C PRO A 25 -2.82 -40.61 -40.75
N SER A 26 -2.03 -39.91 -41.58
CA SER A 26 -1.13 -38.85 -41.13
C SER A 26 -1.94 -37.92 -40.25
N SER A 27 -1.76 -38.05 -38.94
CA SER A 27 -2.32 -37.16 -37.96
C SER A 27 -1.65 -35.81 -38.17
N CYS A 28 -2.29 -34.99 -39.02
CA CYS A 28 -2.06 -33.57 -39.11
C CYS A 28 -2.20 -33.03 -37.70
N THR A 29 -1.07 -32.77 -37.05
CA THR A 29 -1.02 -32.00 -35.82
C THR A 29 -1.38 -30.57 -36.21
N LYS A 30 -2.68 -30.30 -36.40
CA LYS A 30 -3.21 -28.97 -36.19
C LYS A 30 -2.87 -28.66 -34.75
N LYS A 31 -1.93 -27.73 -34.58
CA LYS A 31 -1.66 -27.05 -33.34
C LYS A 31 -3.02 -26.56 -32.85
N GLN A 32 -3.64 -27.31 -31.95
CA GLN A 32 -4.76 -26.80 -31.17
C GLN A 32 -4.15 -25.61 -30.44
N GLU A 33 -4.50 -24.41 -30.87
CA GLU A 33 -4.49 -23.29 -29.94
C GLU A 33 -5.32 -23.78 -28.77
N LYS A 34 -4.64 -24.06 -27.65
CA LYS A 34 -5.32 -24.19 -26.37
C LYS A 34 -6.24 -22.98 -26.31
N PRO A 35 -7.55 -23.15 -26.07
CA PRO A 35 -8.38 -21.99 -25.79
C PRO A 35 -7.63 -21.23 -24.70
N LYS A 36 -7.26 -19.98 -24.97
CA LYS A 36 -6.83 -19.07 -23.91
C LYS A 36 -8.05 -19.06 -22.98
N LEU A 37 -7.97 -19.78 -21.87
CA LEU A 37 -8.75 -19.43 -20.69
C LEU A 37 -8.20 -18.05 -20.28
N GLN A 38 -8.64 -17.01 -20.98
CA GLN A 38 -8.81 -15.72 -20.34
C GLN A 38 -9.97 -15.96 -19.39
N THR A 39 -9.61 -16.40 -18.18
CA THR A 39 -10.53 -16.33 -17.05
C THR A 39 -10.77 -14.84 -16.91
N GLU A 40 -11.94 -14.38 -17.35
CA GLU A 40 -12.32 -12.98 -17.23
C GLU A 40 -12.21 -12.63 -15.75
N GLU A 41 -11.37 -11.64 -15.43
CA GLU A 41 -11.12 -11.26 -14.04
C GLU A 41 -12.42 -10.74 -13.43
N GLU A 42 -12.82 -11.33 -12.31
CA GLU A 42 -14.01 -10.88 -11.61
C GLU A 42 -13.76 -9.49 -11.02
N LYS A 43 -14.70 -8.59 -11.26
CA LYS A 43 -14.61 -7.21 -10.76
C LYS A 43 -14.63 -7.21 -9.24
N ILE A 44 -13.53 -6.77 -8.64
CA ILE A 44 -13.42 -6.54 -7.20
C ILE A 44 -14.34 -5.37 -6.80
N PRO A 45 -15.18 -5.52 -5.76
CA PRO A 45 -16.04 -4.46 -5.26
C PRO A 45 -15.26 -3.24 -4.79
N GLU A 46 -15.81 -2.06 -5.09
CA GLU A 46 -15.17 -0.77 -4.75
C GLU A 46 -15.00 -0.59 -3.25
N LYS A 47 -15.92 -1.09 -2.43
CA LYS A 47 -15.84 -1.04 -0.96
C LYS A 47 -14.63 -1.79 -0.42
N LEU A 48 -14.31 -2.95 -1.00
CA LEU A 48 -13.12 -3.73 -0.61
C LEU A 48 -11.83 -3.02 -1.02
N LYS A 49 -11.77 -2.47 -2.24
CA LYS A 49 -10.65 -1.62 -2.69
C LYS A 49 -10.45 -0.40 -1.81
N ASN A 50 -11.54 0.27 -1.45
CA ASN A 50 -11.51 1.44 -0.57
C ASN A 50 -10.92 1.08 0.80
N MET A 51 -11.37 0.00 1.44
CA MET A 51 -10.76 -0.46 2.71
C MET A 51 -9.26 -0.71 2.58
N GLN A 52 -8.82 -1.32 1.47
CA GLN A 52 -7.40 -1.52 1.21
C GLN A 52 -6.65 -0.18 1.15
N GLU A 53 -7.09 0.74 0.29
CA GLU A 53 -6.46 2.05 0.10
C GLU A 53 -6.41 2.85 1.41
N LYS A 54 -7.51 2.84 2.18
CA LYS A 54 -7.59 3.52 3.47
C LYS A 54 -6.66 2.92 4.52
N ASN A 55 -6.48 1.60 4.51
CA ASN A 55 -5.53 0.96 5.40
C ASN A 55 -4.08 1.35 5.05
N GLU A 56 -3.75 1.42 3.76
CA GLU A 56 -2.45 1.92 3.29
C GLU A 56 -2.21 3.39 3.69
N ASP A 57 -3.24 4.24 3.56
CA ASP A 57 -3.21 5.63 4.02
C ASP A 57 -2.96 5.74 5.53
N ILE A 58 -3.55 4.84 6.34
CA ILE A 58 -3.33 4.80 7.79
C ILE A 58 -1.87 4.45 8.10
N ILE A 59 -1.31 3.42 7.46
CA ILE A 59 0.09 3.02 7.66
C ILE A 59 1.02 4.20 7.34
N GLU A 60 0.86 4.82 6.18
CA GLU A 60 1.69 5.93 5.74
C GLU A 60 1.58 7.14 6.69
N GLN A 61 0.37 7.47 7.14
CA GLN A 61 0.14 8.58 8.08
C GLN A 61 0.75 8.30 9.46
N ILE A 62 0.63 7.08 9.99
CA ILE A 62 1.24 6.73 11.28
C ILE A 62 2.78 6.76 11.18
N GLU A 63 3.36 6.29 10.07
CA GLU A 63 4.80 6.44 9.83
C GLU A 63 5.22 7.91 9.78
N LYS A 64 4.43 8.77 9.12
CA LYS A 64 4.67 10.22 9.12
C LYS A 64 4.58 10.82 10.53
N ILE A 65 3.64 10.37 11.37
CA ILE A 65 3.54 10.80 12.78
C ILE A 65 4.82 10.41 13.52
N LEU A 66 5.29 9.17 13.36
CA LEU A 66 6.53 8.69 13.98
C LEU A 66 7.74 9.55 13.56
N GLU A 67 7.86 9.87 12.27
CA GLU A 67 8.94 10.74 11.78
C GLU A 67 8.82 12.18 12.29
N GLU A 68 7.62 12.74 12.35
CA GLU A 68 7.39 14.06 12.93
C GLU A 68 7.80 14.08 14.40
N MET A 69 7.48 13.04 15.18
CA MET A 69 7.88 12.91 16.57
C MET A 69 9.40 12.88 16.78
N LYS A 70 10.17 12.34 15.83
CA LYS A 70 11.65 12.32 15.89
C LYS A 70 12.29 13.69 15.60
N LYS A 71 11.60 14.61 14.95
CA LYS A 71 12.16 15.94 14.63
C LYS A 71 12.43 16.76 15.90
N PRO A 72 13.50 17.55 15.98
CA PRO A 72 13.72 18.46 17.09
C PRO A 72 12.59 19.50 17.18
N GLU A 73 12.27 19.99 18.37
CA GLU A 73 11.35 21.12 18.52
C GLU A 73 11.93 22.36 17.82
N GLU A 74 11.12 23.01 16.97
CA GLU A 74 11.50 24.30 16.41
C GLU A 74 11.60 25.32 17.56
N PRO A 75 12.71 26.08 17.67
CA PRO A 75 12.81 27.11 18.69
C PRO A 75 11.66 28.10 18.48
N LYS A 76 10.78 28.22 19.49
CA LYS A 76 9.76 29.26 19.51
C LYS A 76 10.47 30.59 19.33
N LYS A 77 10.27 31.26 18.19
CA LYS A 77 10.60 32.67 18.06
C LYS A 77 9.73 33.39 19.09
N LEU A 78 10.31 33.66 20.26
CA LEU A 78 9.76 34.63 21.20
C LEU A 78 9.70 35.94 20.43
N GLU A 79 8.50 36.34 20.02
CA GLU A 79 8.24 37.71 19.63
C GLU A 79 8.55 38.58 20.86
N GLN A 80 9.77 39.12 20.92
CA GLN A 80 10.10 40.22 21.81
C GLN A 80 9.26 41.42 21.37
N LYS A 81 8.04 41.52 21.91
CA LYS A 81 7.41 42.82 22.12
C LYS A 81 8.13 43.49 23.28
N GLU A 82 9.27 44.12 22.98
CA GLU A 82 9.80 45.15 23.88
C GLU A 82 8.79 46.30 23.92
N GLN A 83 8.04 46.37 25.02
CA GLN A 83 7.40 47.59 25.47
C GLN A 83 8.50 48.62 25.76
N GLN A 84 8.72 49.57 24.84
CA GLN A 84 9.33 50.84 25.20
C GLN A 84 8.32 51.66 26.01
N GLN A 85 8.41 51.52 27.33
CA GLN A 85 7.88 52.50 28.27
C GLN A 85 9.07 53.04 29.06
N GLN A 86 9.60 54.19 28.65
CA GLN A 86 10.44 55.03 29.49
C GLN A 86 10.19 56.49 29.10
N GLY A 87 9.48 57.21 29.95
CA GLY A 87 9.29 58.65 29.83
C GLY A 87 10.48 59.41 30.44
N GLN A 88 10.74 60.61 29.93
CA GLN A 88 11.16 61.73 30.78
C GLN A 88 10.85 63.08 30.12
N SER A 89 10.38 63.97 30.98
CA SER A 89 9.98 65.37 30.82
C SER A 89 11.03 66.31 30.21
N SER A 90 10.57 67.35 29.50
CA SER A 90 10.67 68.78 29.91
C SER A 90 10.76 69.74 28.72
N GLN A 91 10.12 70.92 28.89
CA GLN A 91 10.49 72.24 28.36
C GLN A 91 9.71 72.82 27.15
N GLN A 92 8.56 73.44 27.46
CA GLN A 92 8.22 74.88 27.31
C GLN A 92 8.79 75.71 26.14
N GLY A 93 7.90 76.36 25.36
CA GLY A 93 8.18 77.66 24.72
C GLY A 93 7.44 77.99 23.40
N SER A 94 6.46 78.91 23.50
CA SER A 94 6.01 79.96 22.55
C SER A 94 5.53 79.59 21.12
N GLU A 95 4.34 79.97 20.64
CA GLU A 95 3.62 81.26 20.43
C GLU A 95 3.66 81.69 18.95
N ASP A 96 2.51 82.17 18.45
CA ASP A 96 2.25 82.86 17.16
C ASP A 96 2.13 81.95 15.90
N GLY A 97 1.20 82.10 14.94
CA GLY A 97 0.14 83.06 14.65
C GLY A 97 -0.35 82.85 13.20
N GLY A 98 -1.59 83.24 12.89
CA GLY A 98 -1.94 83.77 11.55
C GLY A 98 -2.33 82.83 10.38
N ASN A 99 -3.64 82.54 10.28
CA ASN A 99 -4.55 82.84 9.15
C ASN A 99 -4.03 82.86 7.67
N LYS A 100 -4.50 81.94 6.80
CA LYS A 100 -5.32 82.19 5.57
C LYS A 100 -5.27 81.05 4.50
N LYS A 101 -6.47 80.52 4.22
CA LYS A 101 -7.20 80.52 2.92
C LYS A 101 -6.71 79.71 1.69
N GLY A 102 -7.62 78.87 1.19
CA GLY A 102 -7.74 78.35 -0.20
C GLY A 102 -7.23 76.92 -0.33
N GLY A 103 -7.97 75.89 -0.77
CA GLY A 103 -9.18 75.82 -1.59
C GLY A 103 -8.92 74.78 -2.69
N SER A 104 -9.40 73.56 -2.53
CA SER A 104 -9.77 72.67 -3.66
C SER A 104 -10.44 71.40 -3.12
N GLU A 105 -11.73 71.27 -3.44
CA GLU A 105 -12.45 70.00 -3.43
C GLU A 105 -11.86 69.10 -4.51
N GLY A 106 -11.48 67.89 -4.12
CA GLY A 106 -11.08 66.82 -5.01
C GLY A 106 -11.37 65.49 -4.33
N GLY A 107 -12.60 65.01 -4.49
CA GLY A 107 -13.05 63.75 -3.92
C GLY A 107 -12.17 62.59 -4.40
N SER A 108 -11.67 61.80 -3.46
CA SER A 108 -11.17 60.44 -3.70
C SER A 108 -11.20 59.67 -2.39
N GLN A 109 -12.25 58.86 -2.29
CA GLN A 109 -12.52 57.81 -1.33
C GLN A 109 -11.31 56.85 -1.22
N PRO A 110 -10.67 56.67 -0.05
CA PRO A 110 -9.75 55.57 0.14
C PRO A 110 -10.55 54.32 0.47
N LYS A 111 -10.50 53.36 -0.44
CA LYS A 111 -10.98 51.98 -0.27
C LYS A 111 -10.47 51.41 1.06
N THR A 112 -11.40 50.91 1.87
CA THR A 112 -11.19 49.83 2.82
C THR A 112 -10.45 48.70 2.10
N SER A 113 -9.15 48.64 2.33
CA SER A 113 -8.37 47.43 2.11
C SER A 113 -8.39 46.69 3.43
N GLU A 114 -9.37 45.81 3.58
CA GLU A 114 -9.22 44.64 4.43
C GLU A 114 -8.01 43.87 3.88
N LYS A 115 -6.82 44.20 4.38
CA LYS A 115 -5.76 43.22 4.48
C LYS A 115 -6.19 42.29 5.61
N SER A 116 -6.90 41.25 5.24
CA SER A 116 -6.84 39.98 5.94
C SER A 116 -5.38 39.52 5.93
N ASP A 117 -4.62 40.03 6.90
CA ASP A 117 -3.39 39.39 7.34
C ASP A 117 -3.82 38.05 7.96
N GLU A 118 -3.99 37.03 7.10
CA GLU A 118 -3.82 35.65 7.52
C GLU A 118 -2.35 35.51 7.96
N GLN A 119 -2.09 35.93 9.20
CA GLN A 119 -1.00 35.37 9.96
C GLN A 119 -1.31 33.88 10.09
N GLU A 120 -0.75 33.08 9.18
CA GLU A 120 -0.54 31.65 9.40
C GLU A 120 0.18 31.54 10.75
N LYS A 121 -0.59 31.31 11.82
CA LYS A 121 -0.04 30.93 13.11
C LYS A 121 0.76 29.65 12.85
N GLN A 122 2.08 29.76 12.94
CA GLN A 122 2.99 28.63 12.84
C GLN A 122 2.54 27.60 13.88
N LYS A 123 1.91 26.50 13.41
CA LYS A 123 1.40 25.44 14.28
C LYS A 123 2.56 24.81 15.04
N THR A 124 2.37 24.59 16.34
CA THR A 124 3.37 23.85 17.12
C THR A 124 3.46 22.40 16.64
N LYS A 125 4.57 21.73 16.96
CA LYS A 125 4.77 20.31 16.63
C LYS A 125 3.64 19.44 17.18
N GLU A 126 3.21 19.71 18.40
CA GLU A 126 2.12 18.98 19.07
C GLU A 126 0.80 19.18 18.32
N GLN A 127 0.51 20.40 17.88
CA GLN A 127 -0.70 20.70 17.09
C GLN A 127 -0.68 19.97 15.74
N LYS A 128 0.47 19.93 15.05
CA LYS A 128 0.61 19.19 13.79
C LYS A 128 0.36 17.69 14.01
N ILE A 129 0.96 17.10 15.04
CA ILE A 129 0.77 15.68 15.39
C ILE A 129 -0.70 15.39 15.73
N GLU A 130 -1.37 16.28 16.46
CA GLU A 130 -2.80 16.13 16.80
C GLU A 130 -3.69 16.11 15.56
N GLU A 131 -3.42 16.98 14.59
CA GLU A 131 -4.15 17.02 13.33
C GLU A 131 -3.91 15.74 12.49
N MET A 132 -2.70 15.19 12.52
CA MET A 132 -2.40 13.92 11.85
C MET A 132 -3.17 12.76 12.49
N TRP A 133 -3.21 12.67 13.83
CA TRP A 133 -4.03 11.67 14.51
C TRP A 133 -5.52 11.82 14.22
N THR A 134 -6.02 13.06 14.12
CA THR A 134 -7.42 13.32 13.75
C THR A 134 -7.73 12.78 12.36
N LYS A 135 -6.82 12.94 11.39
CA LYS A 135 -6.97 12.36 10.05
C LYS A 135 -6.95 10.83 10.08
N VAL A 136 -5.99 10.23 10.78
CA VAL A 136 -5.89 8.77 10.96
C VAL A 136 -7.17 8.19 11.57
N LYS A 137 -7.73 8.84 12.60
CA LYS A 137 -9.00 8.45 13.20
C LYS A 137 -10.15 8.47 12.20
N LYS A 138 -10.29 9.56 11.44
CA LYS A 138 -11.32 9.67 10.40
C LYS A 138 -11.16 8.56 9.35
N THR A 139 -9.94 8.29 8.90
CA THR A 139 -9.67 7.21 7.94
C THR A 139 -10.05 5.83 8.52
N SER A 140 -9.84 5.59 9.83
CA SER A 140 -10.28 4.36 10.48
C SER A 140 -11.81 4.22 10.50
N GLU A 141 -12.55 5.31 10.71
CA GLU A 141 -14.02 5.31 10.62
C GLU A 141 -14.52 4.98 9.20
N GLU A 142 -13.81 5.44 8.16
CA GLU A 142 -14.10 5.12 6.76
C GLU A 142 -13.92 3.61 6.44
N ILE A 143 -12.98 2.93 7.11
CA ILE A 143 -12.82 1.47 6.99
C ILE A 143 -14.04 0.76 7.57
N HIS A 144 -14.50 1.13 8.77
CA HIS A 144 -15.70 0.54 9.39
C HIS A 144 -16.95 0.68 8.52
N ASN A 145 -17.17 1.87 7.95
CA ASN A 145 -18.29 2.11 7.04
C ASN A 145 -18.20 1.23 5.78
N SER A 146 -17.01 1.13 5.18
CA SER A 146 -16.80 0.30 4.00
C SER A 146 -16.93 -1.19 4.29
N TRP A 147 -16.52 -1.61 5.49
CA TRP A 147 -16.69 -2.98 5.97
C TRP A 147 -18.17 -3.32 6.15
N GLY A 148 -18.95 -2.48 6.85
CA GLY A 148 -20.38 -2.72 7.04
C GLY A 148 -21.16 -2.86 5.73
N ASP A 149 -20.78 -2.10 4.70
CA ASP A 149 -21.36 -2.23 3.35
C ASP A 149 -20.91 -3.51 2.62
N TYR A 150 -19.68 -3.96 2.86
CA TYR A 150 -19.08 -5.11 2.17
C TYR A 150 -19.39 -6.46 2.85
N GLU A 151 -19.59 -6.48 4.17
CA GLU A 151 -19.71 -7.70 4.98
C GLU A 151 -20.84 -8.59 4.48
N ILE A 152 -21.99 -8.01 4.12
CA ILE A 152 -23.14 -8.75 3.57
C ILE A 152 -22.73 -9.48 2.29
N LEU A 153 -22.02 -8.79 1.38
CA LEU A 153 -21.53 -9.38 0.14
C LEU A 153 -20.47 -10.47 0.39
N ALA A 154 -19.61 -10.30 1.40
CA ALA A 154 -18.64 -11.32 1.79
C ALA A 154 -19.33 -12.60 2.32
N ILE A 155 -20.40 -12.44 3.09
CA ILE A 155 -21.26 -13.54 3.58
C ILE A 155 -21.93 -14.26 2.40
N GLU A 156 -22.53 -13.51 1.48
CA GLU A 156 -23.19 -14.07 0.28
C GLU A 156 -22.21 -14.86 -0.61
N ASN A 157 -20.95 -14.40 -0.69
CA ASN A 157 -19.88 -15.08 -1.42
C ASN A 157 -19.23 -16.24 -0.62
N GLY A 158 -19.78 -16.58 0.55
CA GLY A 158 -19.41 -17.80 1.27
C GLY A 158 -18.10 -17.71 2.07
N ILE A 159 -17.66 -16.49 2.45
CA ILE A 159 -16.53 -16.36 3.36
C ILE A 159 -16.82 -17.09 4.68
N LYS A 160 -15.79 -17.75 5.20
CA LYS A 160 -15.88 -18.43 6.50
C LYS A 160 -16.10 -17.40 7.60
N LYS A 161 -17.01 -17.70 8.52
CA LYS A 161 -17.30 -16.87 9.71
C LYS A 161 -16.03 -16.45 10.48
N GLN A 162 -15.04 -17.34 10.58
CA GLN A 162 -13.78 -17.03 11.25
C GLN A 162 -13.03 -15.86 10.60
N GLU A 163 -13.00 -15.76 9.26
CA GLU A 163 -12.33 -14.65 8.56
C GLU A 163 -13.10 -13.32 8.76
N LEU A 164 -14.44 -13.36 8.73
CA LEU A 164 -15.29 -12.20 9.04
C LEU A 164 -14.99 -11.68 10.46
N THR A 165 -15.04 -12.56 11.45
CA THR A 165 -14.81 -12.21 12.86
C THR A 165 -13.38 -11.72 13.08
N LYS A 166 -12.39 -12.38 12.47
CA LYS A 166 -10.99 -11.97 12.60
C LYS A 166 -10.78 -10.56 12.04
N PHE A 167 -11.29 -10.28 10.84
CA PHE A 167 -11.17 -8.98 10.22
C PHE A 167 -11.85 -7.88 11.06
N GLU A 168 -13.10 -8.11 11.50
CA GLU A 168 -13.85 -7.22 12.39
C GLU A 168 -13.09 -6.94 13.71
N GLU A 169 -12.52 -7.96 14.33
CA GLU A 169 -11.72 -7.79 15.55
C GLU A 169 -10.46 -6.95 15.30
N THR A 170 -9.79 -7.14 14.16
CA THR A 170 -8.56 -6.40 13.82
C THR A 170 -8.86 -4.92 13.53
N ILE A 171 -9.93 -4.59 12.79
CA ILE A 171 -10.32 -3.18 12.57
C ILE A 171 -10.71 -2.49 13.89
N ASN A 172 -11.36 -3.21 14.82
CA ASN A 172 -11.69 -2.71 16.15
C ASN A 172 -10.43 -2.45 17.00
N LYS A 173 -9.45 -3.35 16.97
CA LYS A 173 -8.15 -3.18 17.65
C LYS A 173 -7.39 -1.97 17.12
N LEU A 174 -7.38 -1.78 15.80
CA LEU A 174 -6.78 -0.60 15.17
C LEU A 174 -7.44 0.70 15.66
N THR A 175 -8.77 0.79 15.67
CA THR A 175 -9.47 1.98 16.17
C THR A 175 -9.11 2.29 17.62
N ILE A 176 -9.07 1.27 18.48
CA ILE A 176 -8.70 1.43 19.89
C ILE A 176 -7.24 1.91 20.05
N SER A 177 -6.31 1.40 19.23
CA SER A 177 -4.90 1.83 19.31
C SER A 177 -4.71 3.24 18.78
N ILE A 178 -5.45 3.64 17.75
CA ILE A 178 -5.48 5.02 17.21
C ILE A 178 -6.02 6.00 18.25
N ASP A 179 -7.14 5.67 18.91
CA ASP A 179 -7.72 6.52 19.96
C ASP A 179 -6.75 6.71 21.14
N LYS A 180 -5.96 5.68 21.44
CA LYS A 180 -4.91 5.73 22.46
C LYS A 180 -3.59 6.31 21.95
N LYS A 181 -3.52 6.71 20.67
CA LYS A 181 -2.33 7.24 19.98
C LYS A 181 -1.10 6.34 20.10
N LYS A 182 -1.32 5.02 20.11
CA LYS A 182 -0.25 4.03 20.24
C LYS A 182 0.31 3.69 18.87
N ILE A 183 1.45 4.28 18.52
CA ILE A 183 2.08 4.14 17.20
C ILE A 183 2.35 2.69 16.84
N GLU A 184 3.10 1.96 17.68
CA GLU A 184 3.51 0.58 17.37
C GLU A 184 2.31 -0.35 17.23
N GLU A 185 1.37 -0.32 18.17
CA GLU A 185 0.14 -1.12 18.09
C GLU A 185 -0.68 -0.77 16.84
N SER A 186 -0.79 0.51 16.49
CA SER A 186 -1.54 0.92 15.29
C SER A 186 -0.87 0.48 14.00
N LEU A 187 0.47 0.49 13.92
CA LEU A 187 1.20 -0.07 12.78
C LEU A 187 1.06 -1.60 12.69
N VAL A 188 1.09 -2.30 13.83
CA VAL A 188 0.86 -3.75 13.87
C VAL A 188 -0.55 -4.09 13.39
N TYR A 189 -1.60 -3.47 13.95
CA TYR A 189 -2.97 -3.81 13.58
C TYR A 189 -3.32 -3.38 12.14
N SER A 190 -2.77 -2.27 11.63
CA SER A 190 -2.94 -1.92 10.21
C SER A 190 -2.18 -2.88 9.28
N ASN A 191 -1.03 -3.40 9.70
CA ASN A 191 -0.38 -4.49 8.98
C ASN A 191 -1.23 -5.78 9.01
N ASP A 192 -1.78 -6.15 10.17
CA ASP A 192 -2.67 -7.31 10.33
C ASP A 192 -3.92 -7.19 9.44
N ILE A 193 -4.53 -6.00 9.31
CA ILE A 193 -5.63 -5.74 8.36
C ILE A 193 -5.20 -6.10 6.93
N THR A 194 -3.96 -5.80 6.53
CA THR A 194 -3.45 -6.15 5.20
C THR A 194 -3.49 -7.67 4.99
N TYR A 195 -3.11 -8.45 6.00
CA TYR A 195 -3.14 -9.91 5.91
C TYR A 195 -4.56 -10.47 5.97
N ASP A 196 -5.35 -10.00 6.94
CA ASP A 196 -6.72 -10.44 7.19
C ASP A 196 -7.66 -10.08 6.04
N MET A 197 -7.31 -9.09 5.22
CA MET A 197 -8.10 -8.71 4.07
C MET A 197 -7.85 -9.60 2.83
N ALA A 198 -6.70 -10.29 2.76
CA ALA A 198 -6.32 -11.10 1.61
C ALA A 198 -7.35 -12.19 1.22
N PRO A 199 -7.98 -12.93 2.16
CA PRO A 199 -9.01 -13.92 1.84
C PRO A 199 -10.23 -13.34 1.12
N PHE A 200 -10.60 -12.07 1.35
CA PHE A 200 -11.73 -11.44 0.66
C PHE A 200 -11.39 -11.15 -0.80
N PHE A 201 -10.15 -10.75 -1.08
CA PHE A 201 -9.65 -10.55 -2.44
C PHE A 201 -9.54 -11.86 -3.22
N ASP A 202 -9.24 -12.98 -2.55
CA ASP A 202 -9.13 -14.29 -3.16
C ASP A 202 -10.48 -14.86 -3.65
N LEU A 203 -11.61 -14.28 -3.23
CA LEU A 203 -12.94 -14.66 -3.72
C LEU A 203 -13.11 -14.36 -5.22
N TYR A 204 -12.42 -13.34 -5.72
CA TYR A 204 -12.60 -12.83 -7.07
C TYR A 204 -11.63 -13.52 -8.03
N LYS A 205 -12.17 -14.33 -8.95
CA LYS A 205 -11.31 -15.11 -9.86
C LYS A 205 -10.43 -14.22 -10.72
N GLY A 206 -9.19 -14.68 -10.93
CA GLY A 206 -8.20 -13.98 -11.75
C GLY A 206 -7.46 -12.86 -11.02
N ASN A 207 -7.98 -12.38 -9.89
CA ASN A 207 -7.29 -11.40 -9.06
C ASN A 207 -6.04 -11.99 -8.38
N HIS A 208 -5.02 -11.15 -8.21
CA HIS A 208 -3.76 -11.48 -7.56
C HIS A 208 -3.46 -10.64 -6.32
N GLU A 209 -4.35 -9.69 -5.98
CA GLU A 209 -4.15 -8.77 -4.86
C GLU A 209 -3.96 -9.51 -3.53
N GLY A 210 -4.70 -10.59 -3.26
CA GLY A 210 -4.55 -11.36 -2.02
C GLY A 210 -3.14 -11.96 -1.84
N GLU A 211 -2.49 -12.37 -2.93
CA GLU A 211 -1.09 -12.82 -2.88
C GLU A 211 -0.13 -11.67 -2.58
N LEU A 212 -0.32 -10.52 -3.24
CA LEU A 212 0.50 -9.33 -3.01
C LEU A 212 0.31 -8.79 -1.58
N MET A 213 -0.89 -8.85 -1.03
CA MET A 213 -1.19 -8.43 0.35
C MET A 213 -0.47 -9.30 1.39
N ARG A 214 -0.47 -10.62 1.24
CA ARG A 214 0.30 -11.51 2.12
C ARG A 214 1.79 -11.20 2.06
N LEU A 215 2.32 -10.95 0.87
CA LEU A 215 3.71 -10.55 0.72
C LEU A 215 4.00 -9.21 1.41
N ARG A 216 3.17 -8.17 1.18
CA ARG A 216 3.28 -6.87 1.86
C ARG A 216 3.27 -7.02 3.37
N TYR A 217 2.37 -7.85 3.90
CA TYR A 217 2.28 -8.14 5.32
C TYR A 217 3.61 -8.63 5.89
N PHE A 218 4.18 -9.71 5.33
CA PHE A 218 5.43 -10.26 5.85
C PHE A 218 6.59 -9.27 5.73
N ILE A 219 6.68 -8.53 4.63
CA ILE A 219 7.73 -7.53 4.42
C ILE A 219 7.65 -6.40 5.46
N ARG A 220 6.45 -5.90 5.75
CA ARG A 220 6.25 -4.89 6.82
C ARG A 220 6.52 -5.48 8.19
N GLN A 221 6.06 -6.70 8.44
CA GLN A 221 6.18 -7.38 9.72
C GLN A 221 7.64 -7.59 10.13
N VAL A 222 8.53 -7.87 9.17
CA VAL A 222 9.98 -7.94 9.43
C VAL A 222 10.51 -6.64 10.04
N LEU A 223 10.09 -5.47 9.53
CA LEU A 223 10.47 -4.19 10.12
C LEU A 223 9.81 -3.99 11.50
N LEU A 224 8.53 -4.31 11.66
CA LEU A 224 7.82 -4.12 12.93
C LEU A 224 8.50 -4.89 14.07
N TYR A 225 8.89 -6.13 13.83
CA TYR A 225 9.72 -6.89 14.78
C TYR A 225 11.09 -6.27 15.00
N GLY A 226 11.74 -5.74 13.96
CA GLY A 226 13.01 -5.02 14.08
C GLY A 226 12.90 -3.76 14.95
N MET A 227 11.81 -3.00 14.82
CA MET A 227 11.49 -1.84 15.66
C MET A 227 11.30 -2.22 17.13
N GLN A 228 10.73 -3.40 17.39
CA GLN A 228 10.54 -3.96 18.74
C GLN A 228 11.81 -4.64 19.29
N GLY A 229 12.89 -4.71 18.50
CA GLY A 229 14.12 -5.42 18.85
C GLY A 229 14.01 -6.95 18.81
N GLU A 230 12.92 -7.49 18.28
CA GLU A 230 12.64 -8.92 18.15
C GLU A 230 13.28 -9.49 16.87
N TRP A 231 14.59 -9.33 16.74
CA TRP A 231 15.34 -9.67 15.51
C TRP A 231 15.22 -11.14 15.09
N ASP A 232 15.09 -12.07 16.03
CA ASP A 232 14.89 -13.49 15.72
C ASP A 232 13.54 -13.71 15.00
N LYS A 233 12.50 -12.97 15.39
CA LYS A 233 11.21 -12.99 14.67
C LYS A 233 11.30 -12.32 13.31
N SER A 234 12.11 -11.27 13.17
CA SER A 234 12.41 -10.69 11.85
C SER A 234 13.06 -11.73 10.91
N GLU A 235 14.01 -12.53 11.40
CA GLU A 235 14.66 -13.60 10.62
C GLU A 235 13.70 -14.74 10.25
N GLU A 236 12.80 -15.13 11.14
CA GLU A 236 11.74 -16.09 10.83
C GLU A 236 10.78 -15.52 9.77
N THR A 237 10.31 -14.29 9.98
CA THR A 237 9.30 -13.65 9.13
C THR A 237 9.79 -13.37 7.72
N ILE A 238 11.08 -13.05 7.53
CA ILE A 238 11.62 -12.84 6.17
C ILE A 238 11.64 -14.16 5.37
N THR A 239 11.74 -15.30 6.05
CA THR A 239 11.61 -16.62 5.39
C THR A 239 10.17 -16.83 4.91
N GLN A 240 9.18 -16.43 5.69
CA GLN A 240 7.76 -16.44 5.26
C GLN A 240 7.51 -15.49 4.08
N ALA A 241 8.21 -14.34 4.03
CA ALA A 241 8.17 -13.46 2.87
C ALA A 241 8.77 -14.10 1.60
N GLU A 242 9.87 -14.85 1.73
CA GLU A 242 10.46 -15.62 0.61
C GLU A 242 9.48 -16.69 0.09
N GLU A 243 8.80 -17.41 0.98
CA GLU A 243 7.77 -18.39 0.63
C GLU A 243 6.57 -17.75 -0.06
N SER A 244 6.05 -16.65 0.50
CA SER A 244 4.97 -15.86 -0.08
C SER A 244 5.33 -15.35 -1.48
N MET A 245 6.55 -14.84 -1.66
CA MET A 245 7.06 -14.40 -2.97
C MET A 245 7.15 -15.56 -3.97
N ASN A 246 7.55 -16.76 -3.55
CA ASN A 246 7.56 -17.92 -4.43
C ASN A 246 6.15 -18.35 -4.87
N THR A 247 5.17 -18.29 -3.96
CA THR A 247 3.76 -18.51 -4.31
C THR A 247 3.26 -17.46 -5.30
N ALA A 248 3.56 -16.17 -5.04
CA ALA A 248 3.21 -15.08 -5.94
C ALA A 248 3.82 -15.29 -7.34
N ARG A 249 5.12 -15.65 -7.41
CA ARG A 249 5.81 -15.97 -8.68
C ARG A 249 5.16 -17.12 -9.44
N ALA A 250 4.62 -18.13 -8.74
CA ALA A 250 3.97 -19.27 -9.38
C ALA A 250 2.57 -18.93 -9.92
N LYS A 251 1.85 -18.01 -9.27
CA LYS A 251 0.46 -17.66 -9.60
C LYS A 251 0.37 -16.48 -10.58
N ILE A 252 1.22 -15.48 -10.42
CA ILE A 252 1.21 -14.25 -11.21
C ILE A 252 1.95 -14.47 -12.52
N LYS A 253 1.27 -14.24 -13.64
CA LYS A 253 1.84 -14.38 -14.98
C LYS A 253 2.07 -13.01 -15.60
N LEU A 254 3.31 -12.54 -15.51
CA LEU A 254 3.74 -11.31 -16.16
C LEU A 254 4.07 -11.54 -17.64
N GLU A 255 3.89 -10.48 -18.44
CA GLU A 255 4.37 -10.41 -19.81
C GLU A 255 5.91 -10.54 -19.87
N LYS A 256 6.42 -10.99 -21.03
CA LYS A 256 7.84 -11.33 -21.21
C LYS A 256 8.79 -10.19 -20.83
N GLU A 257 8.41 -8.96 -21.14
CA GLU A 257 9.19 -7.75 -20.84
C GLU A 257 9.26 -7.42 -19.34
N ASP A 258 8.25 -7.85 -18.58
CA ASP A 258 8.10 -7.56 -17.15
C ASP A 258 8.58 -8.71 -16.24
N GLN A 259 8.99 -9.86 -16.79
CA GLN A 259 9.49 -11.00 -16.01
C GLN A 259 10.65 -10.65 -15.07
N LYS A 260 11.47 -9.65 -15.43
CA LYS A 260 12.58 -9.16 -14.59
C LYS A 260 12.11 -8.52 -13.28
N LEU A 261 10.85 -8.06 -13.19
CA LEU A 261 10.31 -7.49 -11.95
C LEU A 261 10.27 -8.53 -10.83
N MET A 262 9.93 -9.79 -11.15
CA MET A 262 9.94 -10.88 -10.17
C MET A 262 11.35 -11.28 -9.70
N GLU A 263 12.36 -11.11 -10.56
CA GLU A 263 13.77 -11.29 -10.18
C GLU A 263 14.23 -10.15 -9.26
N LYS A 264 13.91 -8.91 -9.63
CA LYS A 264 14.20 -7.70 -8.84
C LYS A 264 13.57 -7.77 -7.45
N LEU A 265 12.32 -8.22 -7.36
CA LEU A 265 11.63 -8.45 -6.10
C LEU A 265 12.39 -9.48 -5.24
N GLY A 266 12.71 -10.66 -5.79
CA GLY A 266 13.45 -11.70 -5.07
C GLY A 266 14.82 -11.22 -4.56
N LEU A 267 15.56 -10.49 -5.39
CA LEU A 267 16.84 -9.88 -4.98
C LEU A 267 16.67 -8.85 -3.87
N SER A 268 15.63 -8.02 -3.92
CA SER A 268 15.36 -7.04 -2.86
C SER A 268 15.02 -7.70 -1.52
N ILE A 269 14.28 -8.81 -1.53
CA ILE A 269 13.98 -9.60 -0.31
C ILE A 269 15.25 -10.21 0.27
N ALA A 270 16.12 -10.80 -0.56
CA ALA A 270 17.40 -11.33 -0.12
C ALA A 270 18.32 -10.23 0.47
N ASN A 271 18.32 -9.04 -0.14
CA ASN A 271 19.04 -7.88 0.38
C ASN A 271 18.46 -7.36 1.71
N MET A 272 17.14 -7.49 1.92
CA MET A 272 16.51 -7.18 3.19
C MET A 272 16.91 -8.20 4.25
N LYS A 273 16.83 -9.51 3.94
CA LYS A 273 17.25 -10.61 4.82
C LYS A 273 18.67 -10.43 5.33
N THR A 274 19.62 -10.15 4.43
CA THR A 274 21.03 -9.95 4.78
C THR A 274 21.29 -8.69 5.63
N SER A 275 20.34 -7.75 5.71
CA SER A 275 20.43 -6.56 6.57
C SER A 275 19.93 -6.79 8.00
N ILE A 276 19.12 -7.83 8.25
CA ILE A 276 18.55 -8.12 9.58
C ILE A 276 19.62 -8.33 10.65
N PRO A 277 20.71 -9.10 10.42
CA PRO A 277 21.77 -9.29 11.43
C PRO A 277 22.51 -8.01 11.81
N MET A 278 22.41 -6.95 11.00
CA MET A 278 23.01 -5.64 11.30
C MET A 278 22.24 -4.87 12.38
N LYS A 279 21.03 -5.32 12.75
CA LYS A 279 20.19 -4.77 13.83
C LYS A 279 19.99 -3.26 13.75
N ASN A 280 19.90 -2.74 12.52
CA ASN A 280 19.72 -1.32 12.24
C ASN A 280 18.33 -1.09 11.63
N VAL A 281 17.44 -0.49 12.42
CA VAL A 281 16.04 -0.25 12.04
C VAL A 281 15.92 0.65 10.81
N GLU A 282 16.75 1.70 10.70
CA GLU A 282 16.70 2.63 9.57
C GLU A 282 17.14 1.96 8.26
N LEU A 283 18.21 1.16 8.33
CA LEU A 283 18.63 0.35 7.19
C LEU A 283 17.54 -0.64 6.78
N LEU A 284 16.93 -1.33 7.75
CA LEU A 284 15.86 -2.29 7.49
C LEU A 284 14.62 -1.60 6.87
N LYS A 285 14.30 -0.38 7.32
CA LYS A 285 13.24 0.48 6.76
C LYS A 285 13.49 0.78 5.28
N ILE A 286 14.71 1.21 4.93
CA ILE A 286 15.10 1.46 3.53
C ILE A 286 14.95 0.19 2.69
N LYS A 287 15.38 -0.97 3.21
CA LYS A 287 15.26 -2.25 2.50
C LYS A 287 13.80 -2.65 2.28
N ARG A 288 12.97 -2.53 3.31
CA ARG A 288 11.51 -2.73 3.22
C ARG A 288 10.91 -1.87 2.12
N ASP A 289 11.21 -0.57 2.10
CA ASP A 289 10.62 0.37 1.14
C ASP A 289 10.98 0.02 -0.31
N ILE A 290 12.23 -0.43 -0.54
CA ILE A 290 12.65 -0.95 -1.85
C ILE A 290 11.86 -2.20 -2.24
N VAL A 291 11.65 -3.13 -1.30
CA VAL A 291 10.86 -4.33 -1.57
C VAL A 291 9.42 -3.97 -1.89
N LEU A 292 8.77 -3.15 -1.07
CA LEU A 292 7.38 -2.73 -1.28
C LEU A 292 7.20 -2.01 -2.63
N LYS A 293 8.14 -1.14 -3.01
CA LYS A 293 8.16 -0.51 -4.33
C LYS A 293 8.19 -1.55 -5.47
N ASN A 294 8.98 -2.61 -5.34
CA ASN A 294 9.00 -3.66 -6.35
C ASN A 294 7.69 -4.46 -6.40
N VAL A 295 7.00 -4.63 -5.26
CA VAL A 295 5.65 -5.21 -5.23
C VAL A 295 4.65 -4.30 -5.95
N ASP A 296 4.73 -2.98 -5.74
CA ASP A 296 3.90 -1.99 -6.47
C ASP A 296 4.17 -2.01 -7.98
N GLU A 297 5.44 -2.05 -8.39
CA GLU A 297 5.81 -2.17 -9.81
C GLU A 297 5.24 -3.44 -10.46
N ILE A 298 5.11 -4.55 -9.71
CA ILE A 298 4.47 -5.78 -10.20
C ILE A 298 2.95 -5.59 -10.29
N LYS A 299 2.33 -4.98 -9.27
CA LYS A 299 0.89 -4.71 -9.23
C LYS A 299 0.44 -3.87 -10.41
N ASP A 300 1.22 -2.86 -10.79
CA ASP A 300 0.92 -1.98 -11.93
C ASP A 300 0.93 -2.69 -13.29
N LYS A 301 1.38 -3.94 -13.35
CA LYS A 301 1.45 -4.76 -14.58
C LYS A 301 0.38 -5.84 -14.67
N LEU A 302 -0.47 -5.98 -13.65
CA LEU A 302 -1.60 -6.91 -13.63
C LEU A 302 -2.83 -6.19 -14.17
#